data_AF-A0A965EH35-F1
#
_entry.id   AF-A0A965EH35-F1
#
_cell.length_a   1.000
_cell.length_b   1.000
_cell.length_c   1.000
_cell.angle_alpha   90.00
_cell.angle_beta   90.00
_cell.angle_gamma   90.00
#
_symmetry.space_group_name_H-M   'P 1'
#
loop_
_entity.id
_entity.type
_entity.pdbx_description
1 polymer ?
#
loop_
_entity_poly.entity_id
_entity_poly.type
_entity_poly.pdbx_seq_one_letter_code
_entity_poly.pdbx_strand_id
1 'polypeptide(L)'
;MNNAVLAGHDFSDSEEPYRERLLDVLMRRFDALSTHKPAIRSILRDFGADPATAVCSLPAFANSMAWSLEAAGIRATGLPGIVRIKGLGLIYLSALRVWLEDDSPDLSATMARLDRDLRRAEALVTSIPGRRSVGKVDD
;
A
#
# COMPACT_ATOMS: atom_id res chain seq x y z
N MET A 1 10.97 0.74 29.31
CA MET A 1 12.27 0.51 28.63
C MET A 1 12.33 1.42 27.41
N ASN A 2 13.03 2.55 27.55
CA ASN A 2 13.68 3.39 26.52
C ASN A 2 12.97 3.61 25.17
N ASN A 3 12.08 4.63 25.10
CA ASN A 3 11.55 5.15 23.83
C ASN A 3 12.39 6.32 23.25
N ALA A 4 13.66 6.45 23.69
CA ALA A 4 14.53 7.60 23.43
C ALA A 4 15.49 7.42 22.24
N VAL A 5 15.34 6.35 21.45
CA VAL A 5 16.26 6.03 20.32
C VAL A 5 15.62 6.25 18.94
N LEU A 6 14.34 6.62 18.85
CA LEU A 6 13.66 6.85 17.56
C LEU A 6 13.52 8.33 17.17
N ALA A 7 14.11 9.24 17.95
CA ALA A 7 14.23 10.65 17.60
C ALA A 7 15.50 10.85 16.76
N GLY A 8 15.47 10.53 15.46
CA GLY A 8 16.65 10.75 14.63
C GLY A 8 16.67 10.20 13.20
N HIS A 9 15.52 9.88 12.60
CA HIS A 9 15.49 9.73 11.16
C HIS A 9 14.21 10.31 10.58
N ASP A 10 14.31 11.58 10.19
CA ASP A 10 13.38 12.18 9.26
C ASP A 10 13.57 11.47 7.91
N PHE A 11 12.75 10.45 7.64
CA PHE A 11 12.78 9.71 6.38
C PHE A 11 12.26 10.54 5.19
N SER A 12 12.03 11.85 5.35
CA SER A 12 11.75 12.76 4.25
C SER A 12 12.88 12.85 3.22
N ASP A 13 14.07 12.28 3.52
CA ASP A 13 15.31 12.48 2.77
C ASP A 13 15.94 11.18 2.23
N SER A 14 15.16 10.12 2.02
CA SER A 14 15.62 8.99 1.19
C SER A 14 15.40 9.32 -0.29
N GLU A 15 16.47 9.36 -1.11
CA GLU A 15 16.43 9.66 -2.56
C GLU A 15 15.53 8.70 -3.38
N GLU A 16 15.16 7.54 -2.82
CA GLU A 16 14.16 6.66 -3.40
C GLU A 16 12.73 7.13 -3.07
N PRO A 17 11.90 7.44 -4.09
CA PRO A 17 10.54 7.89 -3.86
C PRO A 17 9.71 6.78 -3.21
N TYR A 18 8.96 7.11 -2.16
CA TYR A 18 8.14 6.16 -1.36
C TYR A 18 7.29 5.19 -2.19
N ARG A 19 6.88 5.61 -3.39
CA ARG A 19 6.17 4.78 -4.37
C ARG A 19 6.95 3.52 -4.77
N GLU A 20 8.27 3.61 -4.95
CA GLU A 20 9.11 2.51 -5.43
C GLU A 20 9.26 1.44 -4.34
N ARG A 21 9.39 1.87 -3.08
CA ARG A 21 9.39 0.98 -1.91
C ARG A 21 8.05 0.27 -1.74
N LEU A 22 6.93 0.97 -1.89
CA LEU A 22 5.60 0.37 -1.85
C LEU A 22 5.38 -0.61 -3.02
N LEU A 23 5.82 -0.24 -4.22
CA LEU A 23 5.75 -1.08 -5.41
C LEU A 23 6.50 -2.40 -5.16
N ASP A 24 7.74 -2.35 -4.68
CA ASP A 24 8.55 -3.53 -4.39
C ASP A 24 7.92 -4.44 -3.34
N VAL A 25 7.48 -3.88 -2.20
CA VAL A 25 6.80 -4.66 -1.13
C VAL A 25 5.55 -5.37 -1.66
N LEU A 26 4.74 -4.69 -2.47
CA LEU A 26 3.52 -5.24 -3.02
C LEU A 26 3.80 -6.26 -4.14
N MET A 27 4.80 -6.04 -4.98
CA MET A 27 5.23 -6.99 -6.02
C MET A 27 5.75 -8.29 -5.40
N ARG A 28 6.59 -8.22 -4.36
CA ARG A 28 7.05 -9.40 -3.59
C ARG A 28 5.87 -10.18 -2.99
N ARG A 29 4.85 -9.46 -2.54
CA ARG A 29 3.62 -10.09 -2.03
C ARG A 29 2.86 -10.81 -3.14
N PHE A 30 2.72 -10.21 -4.32
CA PHE A 30 2.09 -10.89 -5.46
C PHE A 30 2.88 -12.10 -5.92
N ASP A 31 4.20 -12.01 -5.97
CA ASP A 31 5.09 -13.12 -6.35
C ASP A 31 4.93 -14.32 -5.39
N ALA A 32 4.93 -14.07 -4.08
CA ALA A 32 4.66 -15.11 -3.08
C ALA A 32 3.25 -15.73 -3.21
N LEU A 33 2.28 -14.95 -3.68
CA LEU A 33 0.92 -15.43 -3.94
C LEU A 33 0.80 -16.16 -5.28
N SER A 34 1.71 -15.95 -6.23
CA SER A 34 1.66 -16.54 -7.59
C SER A 34 1.65 -18.06 -7.56
N THR A 35 2.39 -18.68 -6.64
CA THR A 35 2.36 -20.14 -6.42
C THR A 35 0.96 -20.67 -6.08
N HIS A 36 0.12 -19.84 -5.44
CA HIS A 36 -1.23 -20.18 -4.99
C HIS A 36 -2.33 -19.46 -5.79
N LYS A 37 -1.98 -18.83 -6.92
CA LYS A 37 -2.91 -18.08 -7.79
C LYS A 37 -4.20 -18.84 -8.12
N PRO A 38 -4.20 -20.12 -8.53
CA PRO A 38 -5.44 -20.84 -8.82
C PRO A 38 -6.33 -21.02 -7.59
N ALA A 39 -5.74 -21.25 -6.40
CA ALA A 39 -6.49 -21.35 -5.15
C ALA A 39 -7.11 -20.00 -4.78
N ILE A 40 -6.35 -18.92 -4.90
CA ILE A 40 -6.82 -17.54 -4.65
C ILE A 40 -7.95 -17.18 -5.62
N ARG A 41 -7.83 -17.54 -6.90
CA ARG A 41 -8.89 -17.34 -7.91
C ARG A 41 -10.18 -18.08 -7.53
N SER A 42 -10.10 -19.32 -7.05
CA SER A 42 -11.27 -20.08 -6.59
C SER A 42 -11.90 -19.43 -5.35
N ILE A 43 -11.08 -19.05 -4.37
CA ILE A 43 -11.55 -18.38 -3.15
C ILE A 43 -12.26 -17.07 -3.49
N LEU A 44 -11.69 -16.24 -4.38
CA LEU A 44 -12.31 -14.97 -4.79
C LEU A 44 -13.61 -15.16 -5.58
N ARG A 45 -13.70 -16.22 -6.40
CA ARG A 45 -14.94 -16.58 -7.10
C ARG A 45 -16.03 -16.95 -6.11
N ASP A 46 -15.68 -17.70 -5.07
CA ASP A 46 -16.61 -18.13 -4.03
C ASP A 46 -16.90 -17.02 -2.99
N PHE A 47 -16.02 -16.03 -2.88
CA PHE A 47 -16.20 -14.82 -2.05
C PHE A 47 -17.42 -13.99 -2.46
N GLY A 48 -17.84 -14.09 -3.72
CA GLY A 48 -19.10 -13.50 -4.19
C GLY A 48 -20.34 -14.16 -3.56
N ALA A 49 -20.22 -15.38 -3.05
CA ALA A 49 -21.30 -16.12 -2.39
C ALA A 49 -21.42 -15.79 -0.88
N ASP A 50 -20.35 -15.30 -0.25
CA ASP A 50 -20.35 -14.89 1.17
C ASP A 50 -19.74 -13.49 1.40
N PRO A 51 -20.51 -12.43 1.10
CA PRO A 51 -20.09 -11.06 1.34
C PRO A 51 -19.95 -10.72 2.84
N ALA A 52 -20.53 -11.50 3.76
CA ALA A 52 -20.43 -11.24 5.19
C ALA A 52 -19.02 -11.58 5.71
N THR A 53 -18.47 -12.71 5.30
CA THR A 53 -17.08 -13.10 5.61
C THR A 53 -16.08 -12.14 4.99
N ALA A 54 -16.39 -11.60 3.80
CA ALA A 54 -15.59 -10.54 3.18
C ALA A 54 -15.49 -9.29 4.06
N VAL A 55 -16.63 -8.82 4.58
CA VAL A 55 -16.68 -7.63 5.44
C VAL A 55 -15.94 -7.85 6.75
N CYS A 56 -16.06 -9.03 7.36
CA CYS A 56 -15.30 -9.40 8.56
C CYS A 56 -13.77 -9.45 8.34
N SER A 57 -13.33 -9.66 7.09
CA SER A 57 -11.91 -9.71 6.73
C SER A 57 -11.30 -8.33 6.46
N LEU A 58 -12.13 -7.29 6.25
CA LEU A 58 -11.67 -5.93 5.96
C LEU A 58 -10.77 -5.31 7.05
N PRO A 59 -11.03 -5.49 8.37
CA PRO A 59 -10.15 -4.95 9.40
C PRO A 59 -8.76 -5.60 9.40
N ALA A 60 -8.70 -6.92 9.20
CA ALA A 60 -7.43 -7.64 9.07
C ALA A 60 -6.66 -7.19 7.82
N PHE A 61 -7.37 -6.98 6.72
CA PHE A 61 -6.81 -6.42 5.50
C PHE A 61 -6.28 -4.99 5.70
N ALA A 62 -7.04 -4.12 6.36
CA ALA A 62 -6.64 -2.76 6.67
C ALA A 62 -5.40 -2.71 7.58
N ASN A 63 -5.30 -3.61 8.57
CA ASN A 63 -4.10 -3.77 9.38
C ASN A 63 -2.90 -4.20 8.53
N SER A 64 -3.09 -5.13 7.58
CA SER A 64 -2.02 -5.53 6.66
C SER A 64 -1.53 -4.37 5.80
N MET A 65 -2.43 -3.50 5.33
CA MET A 65 -2.07 -2.29 4.59
C MET A 65 -1.36 -1.26 5.48
N ALA A 66 -1.77 -1.13 6.75
CA ALA A 66 -1.07 -0.29 7.72
C ALA A 66 0.38 -0.75 7.93
N TRP A 67 0.62 -2.06 8.02
CA TRP A 67 1.96 -2.63 8.10
C TRP A 67 2.79 -2.37 6.84
N SER A 68 2.18 -2.46 5.64
CA SER A 68 2.85 -2.09 4.38
C SER A 68 3.22 -0.61 4.32
N LEU A 69 2.38 0.28 4.86
CA LEU A 69 2.69 1.70 4.98
C LEU A 69 3.82 1.96 5.98
N GLU A 70 3.81 1.27 7.13
CA GLU A 70 4.87 1.36 8.14
C GLU A 70 6.21 0.85 7.60
N ALA A 71 6.22 -0.25 6.85
CA ALA A 71 7.41 -0.77 6.17
C ALA A 71 7.98 0.21 5.13
N ALA A 72 7.11 1.00 4.49
CA ALA A 72 7.49 2.06 3.58
C ALA A 72 7.88 3.38 4.29
N GLY A 73 7.84 3.44 5.62
CA GLY A 73 8.17 4.63 6.42
C GLY A 73 7.06 5.69 6.47
N ILE A 74 5.84 5.34 6.04
CA ILE A 74 4.71 6.26 6.00
C ILE A 74 3.92 6.15 7.31
N ARG A 75 3.82 7.26 8.06
CA ARG A 75 2.99 7.30 9.27
C ARG A 75 1.52 7.02 8.93
N ALA A 76 1.02 5.90 9.46
CA ALA A 76 -0.36 5.44 9.38
C ALA A 76 -1.24 5.97 10.55
N THR A 77 -0.77 6.98 11.29
CA THR A 77 -1.46 7.52 12.48
C THR A 77 -2.38 8.70 12.15
N GLY A 78 -3.52 8.78 12.84
CA GLY A 78 -4.52 9.85 12.74
C GLY A 78 -5.43 9.78 11.49
N LEU A 79 -6.31 10.77 11.34
CA LEU A 79 -7.22 10.93 10.19
C LEU A 79 -6.52 10.79 8.81
N PRO A 80 -5.36 11.42 8.54
CA PRO A 80 -4.65 11.23 7.27
C PRO A 80 -4.05 9.82 7.12
N GLY A 81 -3.71 9.14 8.22
CA GLY A 81 -3.27 7.75 8.22
C GLY A 81 -4.37 6.79 7.77
N ILE A 82 -5.61 7.00 8.25
CA ILE A 82 -6.78 6.21 7.83
C ILE A 82 -7.05 6.36 6.33
N VAL A 83 -6.93 7.58 5.79
CA VAL A 83 -7.08 7.82 4.34
C VAL A 83 -6.00 7.09 3.54
N ARG A 84 -4.76 7.08 4.02
CA ARG A 84 -3.65 6.33 3.37
C ARG A 84 -3.86 4.83 3.42
N ILE A 85 -4.30 4.27 4.56
CA ILE A 85 -4.61 2.85 4.69
C ILE A 85 -5.70 2.44 3.70
N LYS A 86 -6.79 3.21 3.65
CA LYS A 86 -7.91 2.95 2.71
C LYS A 86 -7.48 3.13 1.26
N GLY A 87 -6.69 4.15 0.96
CA GLY A 87 -6.15 4.41 -0.37
C GLY A 87 -5.27 3.27 -0.85
N LEU A 88 -4.29 2.84 -0.04
CA LEU A 88 -3.43 1.70 -0.36
C LEU A 88 -4.24 0.41 -0.50
N GLY A 89 -5.25 0.21 0.36
CA GLY A 89 -6.16 -0.93 0.24
C GLY A 89 -6.90 -0.98 -1.09
N LEU A 90 -7.39 0.17 -1.58
CA LEU A 90 -8.04 0.26 -2.90
C LEU A 90 -7.07 -0.02 -4.04
N ILE A 91 -5.85 0.52 -3.97
CA ILE A 91 -4.77 0.27 -4.95
C ILE A 91 -4.40 -1.21 -4.97
N TYR A 92 -4.29 -1.84 -3.81
CA TYR A 92 -3.99 -3.27 -3.71
C TYR A 92 -5.12 -4.11 -4.31
N LEU A 93 -6.39 -3.82 -3.99
CA LEU A 93 -7.54 -4.54 -4.55
C LEU A 93 -7.64 -4.37 -6.07
N SER A 94 -7.31 -3.19 -6.57
CA SER A 94 -7.31 -2.90 -8.00
C SER A 94 -6.23 -3.69 -8.74
N ALA A 95 -5.02 -3.76 -8.17
CA ALA A 95 -3.91 -4.56 -8.66
C ALA A 95 -4.20 -6.06 -8.53
N LEU A 96 -4.83 -6.51 -7.44
CA LEU A 96 -5.21 -7.90 -7.23
C LEU A 96 -6.16 -8.41 -8.30
N ARG A 97 -7.12 -7.58 -8.75
CA ARG A 97 -8.01 -7.95 -9.87
C ARG A 97 -7.25 -8.13 -11.18
N VAL A 98 -6.32 -7.23 -11.49
CA VAL A 98 -5.48 -7.36 -12.69
C VAL A 98 -4.58 -8.58 -12.58
N TRP A 99 -3.95 -8.78 -11.41
CA TRP A 99 -3.08 -9.92 -11.13
C TRP A 99 -3.79 -11.26 -11.33
N LEU A 100 -5.07 -11.37 -10.95
CA LEU A 100 -5.85 -12.59 -11.20
C LEU A 100 -6.01 -12.92 -12.68
N GLU A 101 -5.98 -11.93 -13.56
CA GLU A 101 -6.07 -12.07 -15.02
C GLU A 101 -4.69 -12.06 -15.71
N ASP A 102 -3.65 -11.64 -14.99
CA ASP A 102 -2.29 -11.49 -15.51
C ASP A 102 -1.53 -12.81 -15.52
N ASP A 103 -1.64 -13.57 -16.60
CA ASP A 103 -0.95 -14.86 -16.76
C ASP A 103 0.50 -14.71 -17.24
N SER A 104 1.05 -13.49 -17.25
CA SER A 104 2.44 -13.27 -17.60
C SER A 104 3.38 -13.74 -16.47
N PRO A 105 4.53 -14.37 -16.79
CA PRO A 105 5.45 -14.90 -15.79
C PRO A 105 6.14 -13.80 -14.97
N ASP A 106 6.17 -12.58 -15.48
CA ASP A 106 6.79 -11.39 -14.89
C ASP A 106 5.79 -10.44 -14.23
N LEU A 107 4.49 -10.78 -14.22
CA LEU A 107 3.42 -9.93 -13.70
C LEU A 107 3.44 -8.49 -14.26
N SER A 108 3.80 -8.36 -15.54
CA SER A 108 4.01 -7.09 -16.22
C SER A 108 2.77 -6.19 -16.18
N ALA A 109 1.57 -6.75 -16.36
CA ALA A 109 0.33 -5.98 -16.31
C ALA A 109 0.00 -5.54 -14.87
N THR A 110 0.29 -6.38 -13.88
CA THR A 110 0.14 -6.09 -12.45
C THR A 110 1.06 -4.96 -12.03
N MET A 111 2.34 -5.02 -12.41
CA MET A 111 3.33 -4.00 -12.11
C MET A 111 2.93 -2.65 -12.70
N ALA A 112 2.55 -2.62 -13.99
CA ALA A 112 2.12 -1.41 -14.67
C ALA A 112 0.86 -0.80 -14.03
N ARG A 113 -0.08 -1.64 -13.59
CA ARG A 113 -1.27 -1.19 -12.86
C ARG A 113 -0.89 -0.55 -11.54
N LEU A 114 -0.04 -1.22 -10.77
CA LEU A 114 0.35 -0.80 -9.44
C LEU A 114 1.16 0.50 -9.47
N ASP A 115 2.15 0.61 -10.36
CA ASP A 115 2.93 1.84 -10.56
C ASP A 115 2.03 3.03 -10.93
N ARG A 116 1.08 2.83 -11.86
CA ARG A 116 0.12 3.88 -12.25
C ARG A 116 -0.73 4.34 -11.07
N ASP A 117 -1.26 3.42 -10.28
CA ASP A 117 -2.15 3.75 -9.17
C ASP A 117 -1.39 4.40 -8.01
N LEU A 118 -0.14 3.98 -7.74
CA LEU A 118 0.75 4.62 -6.77
C LEU A 118 1.15 6.04 -7.20
N ARG A 119 1.52 6.25 -8.47
CA ARG A 119 1.81 7.58 -9.03
C ARG A 119 0.61 8.52 -8.92
N ARG A 120 -0.60 8.02 -9.19
CA ARG A 120 -1.83 8.80 -9.01
C ARG A 120 -2.05 9.18 -7.55
N ALA A 121 -1.79 8.27 -6.61
CA ALA A 121 -1.91 8.58 -5.19
C ALA A 121 -0.88 9.63 -4.74
N GLU A 122 0.36 9.53 -5.22
CA GLU A 122 1.42 10.53 -4.97
C GLU A 122 1.06 11.90 -5.55
N ALA A 123 0.57 11.94 -6.79
CA ALA A 123 0.07 13.16 -7.44
C ALA A 123 -1.10 13.79 -6.67
N LEU A 124 -2.04 12.98 -6.17
CA LEU A 124 -3.14 13.47 -5.35
C LEU A 124 -2.62 14.06 -4.04
N VAL A 125 -1.70 13.38 -3.34
CA VAL A 125 -1.13 13.87 -2.08
C VAL A 125 -0.35 15.17 -2.27
N THR A 126 0.40 15.30 -3.37
CA THR A 126 1.17 16.52 -3.69
C THR A 126 0.30 17.66 -4.22
N SER A 127 -0.82 17.35 -4.87
CA SER A 127 -1.77 18.34 -5.37
C SER A 127 -2.67 18.96 -4.30
N ILE A 128 -2.73 18.38 -3.09
CA ILE A 128 -3.49 18.94 -1.96
C ILE A 128 -2.77 20.23 -1.50
N PRO A 129 -3.34 21.42 -1.72
CA PRO A 129 -2.76 22.68 -1.26
C PRO A 129 -2.98 22.75 0.25
N GLY A 130 -1.94 22.52 1.07
CA GLY A 130 -2.11 22.63 2.53
C GLY A 130 -1.00 22.18 3.46
N ARG A 131 0.18 21.75 2.99
CA ARG A 131 1.32 21.47 3.89
C ARG A 131 2.60 22.18 3.42
N ARG A 132 2.60 23.52 3.57
CA ARG A 132 3.84 24.27 3.83
C ARG A 132 3.89 24.65 5.32
N SER A 133 5.10 24.57 5.86
CA SER A 133 5.57 24.99 7.18
C SER A 133 5.45 24.00 8.35
N VAL A 134 6.64 23.56 8.79
CA VAL A 134 7.20 23.66 10.15
C VAL A 134 8.57 22.96 10.06
N GLY A 135 9.73 23.57 10.27
CA GLY A 135 10.11 24.95 10.53
C GLY A 135 11.61 25.07 10.34
N LYS A 136 12.06 26.13 9.66
CA LYS A 136 13.43 26.63 9.80
C LYS A 136 13.39 27.53 11.04
N VAL A 137 13.94 27.07 12.14
CA VAL A 137 14.27 27.93 13.27
C VAL A 137 15.74 28.28 13.08
N ASP A 138 15.95 29.47 12.54
CA ASP A 138 17.20 30.19 12.68
C ASP A 138 17.19 30.80 14.10
N ASP A 139 18.12 30.38 14.95
CA ASP A 139 19.01 31.24 15.75
C ASP A 139 20.25 30.43 16.16
#